data_AF-A0A3R8KW60-F1
#
_entry.id   AF-A0A3R8KW60-F1
#
_cell.length_a   1.000
_cell.length_b   1.000
_cell.length_c   1.000
_cell.angle_alpha   90.00
_cell.angle_beta   90.00
_cell.angle_gamma   90.00
#
_symmetry.space_group_name_H-M   'P 1'
#
loop_
_entity.id
_entity.type
_entity.pdbx_description
1 polymer ?
#
loop_
_entity_poly.entity_id
_entity_poly.type
_entity_poly.pdbx_seq_one_letter_code
_entity_poly.pdbx_strand_id
1 'polypeptide(L)'
;MFQAEEIEKLDKSYFNIILAENYDVTIQSKNTGHIWYIHNPEYPGEGECIIFHKHRASHPYHQHGRARNLRQAVKSIKGHDVFQMNGRRRS
;
A
#
# COMPACT_ATOMS: atom_id res chain seq x y z
N MET A 1 -0.25 14.38 -4.66
CA MET A 1 1.13 13.92 -4.87
C MET A 1 1.79 13.58 -3.53
N PHE A 2 2.58 12.51 -3.47
CA PHE A 2 3.46 12.15 -2.36
C PHE A 2 4.72 13.02 -2.39
N GLN A 3 5.13 13.49 -1.22
CA GLN A 3 6.38 14.22 -1.09
C GLN A 3 7.57 13.26 -0.99
N ALA A 4 8.74 13.69 -1.44
CA ALA A 4 9.96 12.89 -1.39
C ALA A 4 10.24 12.39 0.05
N GLU A 5 10.03 13.24 1.06
CA GLU A 5 10.24 12.88 2.46
C GLU A 5 9.23 11.83 2.98
N GLU A 6 8.05 11.72 2.37
CA GLU A 6 7.10 10.64 2.70
C GLU A 6 7.57 9.31 2.11
N ILE A 7 8.09 9.35 0.88
CA ILE A 7 8.62 8.18 0.18
C ILE A 7 9.88 7.65 0.88
N GLU A 8 10.80 8.54 1.27
CA GLU A 8 12.02 8.17 2.00
C GLU A 8 11.76 7.50 3.35
N LYS A 9 10.62 7.81 3.98
CA LYS A 9 10.18 7.20 5.25
C LYS A 9 9.58 5.80 5.07
N LEU A 10 9.45 5.29 3.85
CA LEU A 10 9.02 3.91 3.64
C LEU A 10 10.02 2.93 4.25
N ASP A 11 9.50 2.10 5.14
CA ASP A 11 10.27 1.14 5.92
C ASP A 11 10.76 -0.03 5.05
N LYS A 12 11.98 0.09 4.53
CA LYS A 12 12.64 -0.94 3.70
C LYS A 12 12.93 -2.23 4.47
N SER A 13 12.91 -2.21 5.80
CA SER A 13 13.03 -3.44 6.59
C SER A 13 11.74 -4.26 6.54
N TYR A 14 10.59 -3.59 6.47
CA TYR A 14 9.25 -4.19 6.43
C TYR A 14 8.76 -4.49 5.01
N PHE A 15 9.08 -3.63 4.04
CA PHE A 15 8.62 -3.74 2.66
C PHE A 15 9.76 -3.98 1.67
N ASN A 16 9.47 -4.72 0.61
CA ASN A 16 10.21 -4.59 -0.64
C ASN A 16 9.59 -3.41 -1.42
N ILE A 17 10.40 -2.39 -1.74
CA ILE A 17 9.95 -1.25 -2.54
C ILE A 17 10.15 -1.60 -4.02
N ILE A 18 9.06 -1.63 -4.79
CA ILE A 18 9.06 -2.01 -6.21
C ILE A 18 9.05 -0.75 -7.09
N LEU A 19 8.20 0.21 -6.75
CA LEU A 19 8.11 1.53 -7.39
C LEU A 19 7.82 2.56 -6.30
N ALA A 20 8.47 3.72 -6.36
CA ALA A 20 8.20 4.79 -5.42
C ALA A 20 8.37 6.14 -6.11
N GLU A 21 7.30 6.57 -6.76
CA GLU A 21 7.19 7.83 -7.47
C GLU A 21 6.16 8.74 -6.78
N ASN A 22 6.12 9.99 -7.24
CA ASN A 22 5.31 11.05 -6.68
C ASN A 22 3.79 10.78 -6.70
N TYR A 23 3.30 9.94 -7.59
CA TYR A 23 1.87 9.57 -7.66
C TYR A 23 1.61 8.09 -7.41
N ASP A 24 2.65 7.26 -7.55
CA ASP A 24 2.51 5.83 -7.63
C ASP A 24 3.56 5.15 -6.76
N VAL A 25 3.10 4.45 -5.74
CA VAL A 25 3.95 3.63 -4.87
C VAL A 25 3.50 2.19 -4.96
N THR A 26 4.40 1.30 -5.38
CA THR A 26 4.18 -0.15 -5.34
C THR A 26 5.13 -0.77 -4.34
N ILE A 27 4.58 -1.46 -3.35
CA ILE A 27 5.33 -2.13 -2.28
C ILE A 27 4.82 -3.56 -2.09
N GLN A 28 5.70 -4.45 -1.68
CA GLN A 28 5.33 -5.79 -1.24
C GLN A 28 5.62 -5.93 0.25
N SER A 29 4.64 -6.39 1.01
CA SER A 29 4.87 -6.76 2.42
C SER A 29 5.78 -7.98 2.50
N LYS A 30 6.89 -7.89 3.23
CA LYS A 30 7.76 -9.04 3.49
C LYS A 30 7.11 -10.07 4.43
N ASN A 31 6.08 -9.66 5.17
CA ASN A 31 5.39 -10.52 6.14
C ASN A 31 4.33 -11.41 5.49
N THR A 32 3.60 -10.89 4.49
CA THR A 32 2.50 -11.61 3.84
C THR A 32 2.78 -11.95 2.38
N GLY A 33 3.81 -11.36 1.78
CA GLY A 33 4.10 -11.46 0.33
C GLY A 33 3.10 -10.73 -0.56
N HIS A 34 2.07 -10.10 0.02
CA HIS A 34 1.05 -9.37 -0.71
C HIS A 34 1.62 -8.09 -1.34
N ILE A 35 1.11 -7.76 -2.52
CA ILE A 35 1.56 -6.62 -3.31
C ILE A 35 0.50 -5.52 -3.22
N TRP A 36 0.96 -4.33 -2.92
CA TRP A 36 0.14 -3.14 -2.70
C TRP A 36 0.55 -2.07 -3.69
N TYR A 37 -0.44 -1.46 -4.31
CA TYR A 37 -0.27 -0.31 -5.19
C TYR A 37 -1.08 0.85 -4.61
N ILE A 38 -0.41 1.95 -4.34
CA ILE A 38 -0.98 3.16 -3.72
C ILE A 38 -0.88 4.26 -4.76
N HIS A 39 -2.04 4.72 -5.22
CA HIS A 39 -2.15 5.78 -6.22
C HIS A 39 -2.69 7.06 -5.57
N ASN A 40 -1.99 8.17 -5.74
CA ASN A 40 -2.50 9.50 -5.45
C ASN A 40 -3.09 10.05 -6.75
N PRO A 41 -4.41 10.12 -6.91
CA PRO A 41 -4.98 10.67 -8.12
C PRO A 41 -4.68 12.17 -8.22
N GLU A 42 -4.47 12.62 -9.46
CA GLU A 42 -4.52 14.03 -9.80
C GLU A 42 -5.98 14.54 -9.75
N TYR A 43 -6.24 15.74 -10.25
CA TYR A 43 -7.59 16.33 -10.20
C TYR A 43 -8.65 15.49 -10.93
N PRO A 44 -9.88 15.34 -10.39
CA PRO A 44 -10.29 15.63 -9.01
C PRO A 44 -9.90 14.47 -8.08
N GLY A 45 -9.20 14.74 -6.98
CA GLY A 45 -8.74 13.69 -6.05
C GLY A 45 -7.38 13.95 -5.40
N GLU A 46 -6.77 15.09 -5.69
CA GLU A 46 -5.50 15.51 -5.12
C GLU A 46 -5.50 15.38 -3.60
N GLY A 47 -4.53 14.62 -3.07
CA GLY A 47 -4.41 14.39 -1.62
C GLY A 47 -5.19 13.17 -1.11
N GLU A 48 -5.94 12.47 -1.94
CA GLU A 48 -6.42 11.12 -1.63
C GLU A 48 -5.36 10.07 -1.98
N CYS A 49 -5.55 8.85 -1.46
CA CYS A 49 -4.79 7.66 -1.83
C CYS A 49 -5.78 6.54 -2.10
N ILE A 50 -5.78 6.00 -3.31
CA ILE A 50 -6.49 4.77 -3.64
C ILE A 50 -5.53 3.61 -3.42
N ILE A 51 -5.93 2.66 -2.59
CA ILE A 51 -5.10 1.51 -2.20
C ILE A 51 -5.62 0.29 -2.93
N PHE A 52 -4.81 -0.24 -3.83
CA PHE A 52 -5.02 -1.50 -4.53
C PHE A 52 -4.15 -2.59 -3.93
N HIS A 53 -4.64 -3.83 -4.03
CA HIS A 53 -4.00 -4.99 -3.42
C HIS A 53 -4.15 -6.23 -4.30
N LYS A 54 -3.14 -7.10 -4.28
CA LYS A 54 -3.23 -8.47 -4.79
C LYS A 54 -2.40 -9.42 -3.94
N HIS A 55 -2.91 -10.64 -3.76
CA HIS A 55 -2.27 -11.66 -2.95
C HIS A 55 -1.01 -12.27 -3.58
N ARG A 56 -0.94 -12.29 -4.92
CA ARG A 56 0.15 -12.89 -5.71
C ARG A 56 0.41 -12.05 -6.95
N ALA A 57 1.62 -12.12 -7.51
CA ALA A 57 1.99 -11.35 -8.70
C ALA A 57 1.06 -11.60 -9.89
N SER A 58 0.62 -12.84 -10.10
CA SER A 58 -0.27 -13.26 -11.20
C SER A 58 -1.74 -12.88 -11.00
N HIS A 59 -2.15 -12.43 -9.82
CA HIS A 59 -3.53 -12.06 -9.56
C HIS A 59 -3.82 -10.63 -10.04
N PRO A 60 -5.07 -10.31 -10.42
CA PRO A 60 -5.46 -8.94 -10.67
C PRO A 60 -5.45 -8.14 -9.36
N TYR A 61 -5.20 -6.83 -9.48
CA TYR A 61 -5.40 -5.89 -8.38
C TYR A 61 -6.90 -5.74 -8.10
N HIS A 62 -7.26 -5.64 -6.82
CA HIS A 62 -8.57 -5.15 -6.38
C HIS A 62 -8.38 -3.94 -5.47
N GLN A 63 -9.36 -3.04 -5.48
CA GLN A 63 -9.35 -1.91 -4.55
C GLN A 63 -9.58 -2.42 -3.14
N HIS A 64 -8.61 -2.17 -2.27
CA HIS A 64 -8.70 -2.47 -0.84
C HIS A 64 -9.39 -1.34 -0.08
N GLY A 65 -9.09 -0.09 -0.41
CA GLY A 65 -9.66 1.06 0.30
C GLY A 65 -9.08 2.39 -0.12
N ARG A 66 -9.30 3.42 0.71
CA ARG A 66 -8.78 4.77 0.54
C ARG A 66 -8.09 5.28 1.80
N ALA A 67 -7.17 6.22 1.64
CA ALA A 67 -6.50 6.94 2.73
C ALA A 67 -6.26 8.41 2.35
N ARG A 68 -5.91 9.25 3.33
CA ARG A 68 -5.65 10.69 3.14
C ARG A 68 -4.19 11.04 2.81
N ASN A 69 -3.28 10.08 2.93
CA ASN A 69 -1.85 10.24 2.63
C ASN A 69 -1.14 8.88 2.67
N LEU A 70 0.12 8.87 2.22
CA LEU A 70 0.95 7.66 2.17
C LEU A 70 1.12 7.04 3.56
N ARG A 71 1.33 7.86 4.60
CA ARG A 71 1.48 7.38 5.98
C ARG A 71 0.25 6.59 6.45
N GLN A 72 -0.95 7.10 6.20
CA GLN A 72 -2.19 6.42 6.57
C GLN A 72 -2.40 5.14 5.74
N ALA A 73 -2.06 5.17 4.45
CA ALA A 73 -2.11 3.98 3.60
C ALA A 73 -1.18 2.87 4.13
N VAL A 74 0.07 3.20 4.46
CA VAL A 74 1.05 2.27 5.04
C VAL A 74 0.57 1.73 6.39
N LYS A 75 -0.04 2.55 7.24
CA LYS A 75 -0.63 2.08 8.51
C LYS A 75 -1.75 1.06 8.27
N SER A 76 -2.62 1.31 7.28
CA SER A 76 -3.70 0.39 6.90
C SER A 76 -3.13 -0.95 6.42
N ILE A 77 -2.08 -0.92 5.59
CA ILE A 77 -1.39 -2.11 5.08
C ILE A 77 -0.78 -2.94 6.21
N LYS A 78 -0.05 -2.31 7.14
CA LYS A 78 0.52 -3.00 8.31
C LYS A 78 -0.58 -3.63 9.18
N GLY A 79 -1.72 -2.95 9.34
CA GLY A 79 -2.89 -3.49 10.04
C GLY A 79 -3.50 -4.72 9.34
N HIS A 80 -3.61 -4.67 8.00
CA HIS A 80 -4.03 -5.82 7.20
C HIS A 80 -3.06 -7.00 7.38
N ASP A 81 -1.75 -6.76 7.35
CA ASP A 81 -0.76 -7.83 7.55
C ASP A 81 -0.91 -8.49 8.92
N VAL A 82 -1.07 -7.71 9.99
CA VAL A 82 -1.30 -8.24 11.34
C VAL A 82 -2.55 -9.12 11.37
N PHE A 83 -3.65 -8.68 10.76
CA PHE A 83 -4.86 -9.49 10.66
C PHE A 83 -4.64 -10.78 9.86
N GLN A 84 -3.92 -10.71 8.75
CA GLN A 84 -3.63 -11.86 7.89
C GLN A 84 -2.72 -12.88 8.60
N MET A 85 -1.69 -12.43 9.31
CA MET A 85 -0.76 -13.27 10.06
C MET A 85 -1.41 -13.93 11.28
N ASN A 86 -2.32 -13.23 11.96
CA ASN A 86 -3.05 -13.76 13.12
C ASN A 86 -4.22 -14.68 12.74
N GLY A 87 -4.14 -15.31 11.56
CA GLY A 87 -5.00 -16.41 11.17
C GLY A 87 -6.40 -16.01 10.72
N ARG A 88 -6.54 -14.87 10.01
CA ARG A 88 -7.77 -14.38 9.33
C ARG A 88 -8.90 -15.39 9.44
N ARG A 89 -9.78 -15.23 10.44
CA ARG A 89 -10.89 -16.16 10.63
C ARG A 89 -11.70 -16.15 9.33
N ARG A 90 -11.71 -17.28 8.63
CA ARG A 90 -12.55 -17.46 7.44
C ARG A 90 -14.00 -17.36 7.93
N SER A 91 -14.69 -16.29 7.56
CA SER A 91 -16.15 -16.25 7.56
C SER A 91 -16.67 -17.15 6.46
#